data_AF-A0AAD6KDR9-F1
#
_entry.id   AF-A0AAD6KDR9-F1
#
_cell.length_a   1.000
_cell.length_b   1.000
_cell.length_c   1.000
_cell.angle_alpha   90.00
_cell.angle_beta   90.00
_cell.angle_gamma   90.00
#
_symmetry.space_group_name_H-M   'P 1'
#
loop_
_entity.id
_entity.type
_entity.pdbx_description
1 polymer ?
#
loop_
_entity_poly.entity_id
_entity_poly.type
_entity_poly.pdbx_seq_one_letter_code
_entity_poly.pdbx_strand_id
1 'polypeptide(L)'
;MNDSSSFGATVGRVGNRISGAQFTLNGTLYKLIANDGKNTLHGGPKGFSKVVWTVKKYSPEGQTPHVVFAYHSFDGEQGFPGDLRVIVVYKLLGDNKMSITMKAKSLNKATPVNLINHAYWNLGGHDSGDILSEEIQIFGSHYTPVDAQLIPNRKSSDGERNAL
;
A
#
# COMPACT_ATOMS: atom_id res chain seq x y z
N MET A 1 -18.73 3.32 8.11
CA MET A 1 -18.10 4.28 7.20
C MET A 1 -17.67 3.52 5.95
N ASN A 2 -18.13 3.91 4.77
CA ASN A 2 -17.66 3.36 3.51
C ASN A 2 -16.37 4.12 3.14
N ASP A 3 -15.24 3.75 3.75
CA ASP A 3 -13.95 4.38 3.45
C ASP A 3 -13.42 3.83 2.11
N SER A 4 -13.61 4.60 1.05
CA SER A 4 -13.01 4.38 -0.27
C SER A 4 -11.65 5.08 -0.43
N SER A 5 -11.31 5.99 0.49
CA SER A 5 -10.18 6.92 0.40
C SER A 5 -8.89 6.42 1.07
N SER A 6 -8.98 5.44 1.98
CA SER A 6 -7.83 4.92 2.74
C SER A 6 -7.06 6.00 3.50
N PHE A 7 -7.74 7.05 4.00
CA PHE A 7 -7.09 8.21 4.66
C PHE A 7 -6.14 7.77 5.78
N GLY A 8 -4.83 8.02 5.60
CA GLY A 8 -3.80 7.72 6.59
C GLY A 8 -3.51 6.23 6.81
N ALA A 9 -4.16 5.34 6.05
CA ALA A 9 -4.10 3.91 6.30
C ALA A 9 -2.77 3.28 5.86
N THR A 10 -2.44 2.14 6.46
CA THR A 10 -1.49 1.19 5.87
C THR A 10 -2.22 0.37 4.81
N VAL A 11 -1.69 0.37 3.58
CA VAL A 11 -2.29 -0.33 2.44
C VAL A 11 -1.36 -1.43 1.93
N GLY A 12 -1.96 -2.54 1.50
CA GLY A 12 -1.33 -3.75 1.01
C GLY A 12 -2.37 -4.87 0.83
N ARG A 13 -2.02 -6.07 0.36
CA ARG A 13 -0.66 -6.60 0.15
C ARG A 13 0.14 -5.89 -0.95
N VAL A 14 -0.55 -5.39 -1.98
CA VAL A 14 0.01 -4.55 -3.04
C VAL A 14 -0.79 -3.24 -3.10
N GLY A 15 -0.10 -2.13 -2.86
CA GLY A 15 -0.62 -0.78 -3.08
C GLY A 15 -0.75 -0.46 -4.57
N ASN A 16 -1.65 0.48 -4.89
CA ASN A 16 -2.06 0.80 -6.26
C ASN A 16 -2.74 -0.38 -6.99
N ARG A 17 -2.74 -0.39 -8.32
CA ARG A 17 -3.53 -1.28 -9.18
C ARG A 17 -2.73 -2.48 -9.70
N ILE A 18 -3.35 -3.65 -9.69
CA ILE A 18 -2.94 -4.84 -10.44
C ILE A 18 -3.90 -5.00 -11.63
N SER A 19 -3.35 -4.92 -12.84
CA SER A 19 -4.12 -4.95 -14.08
C SER A 19 -4.86 -6.28 -14.27
N GLY A 20 -6.16 -6.20 -14.58
CA GLY A 20 -6.98 -7.40 -14.83
C GLY A 20 -7.20 -8.29 -13.61
N ALA A 21 -6.86 -7.80 -12.40
CA ALA A 21 -7.01 -8.53 -11.14
C ALA A 21 -6.34 -9.92 -11.19
N GLN A 22 -5.16 -10.01 -11.79
CA GLN A 22 -4.41 -11.25 -11.86
C GLN A 22 -2.92 -10.97 -12.09
N PHE A 23 -2.08 -11.94 -11.75
CA PHE A 23 -0.66 -11.92 -12.09
C PHE A 23 -0.13 -13.34 -12.23
N THR A 24 0.99 -13.50 -12.93
CA THR A 24 1.69 -14.78 -13.03
C THR A 24 2.93 -14.74 -12.15
N LEU A 25 3.11 -15.77 -11.31
CA LEU A 25 4.30 -15.94 -10.48
C LEU A 25 4.75 -17.40 -10.56
N ASN A 26 6.01 -17.61 -10.94
CA ASN A 26 6.60 -18.94 -11.13
C ASN A 26 5.75 -19.85 -12.04
N GLY A 27 5.28 -19.30 -13.17
CA GLY A 27 4.44 -20.02 -14.14
C GLY A 27 3.00 -20.29 -13.71
N THR A 28 2.60 -19.91 -12.50
CA THR A 28 1.22 -20.07 -12.01
C THR A 28 0.45 -18.75 -12.12
N LEU A 29 -0.74 -18.80 -12.74
CA LEU A 29 -1.66 -17.66 -12.80
C LEU A 29 -2.47 -17.58 -11.50
N TYR A 30 -2.35 -16.46 -10.80
CA TYR A 30 -3.15 -16.14 -9.62
C TYR A 30 -4.22 -15.11 -9.98
N LYS A 31 -5.48 -15.43 -9.67
CA LYS A 31 -6.61 -14.51 -9.79
C LYS A 31 -6.86 -13.83 -8.45
N LEU A 32 -6.95 -12.51 -8.48
CA LEU A 32 -7.25 -11.64 -7.36
C LEU A 32 -8.71 -11.21 -7.40
N ILE A 33 -9.15 -10.59 -6.30
CA ILE A 33 -10.49 -10.02 -6.24
C ILE A 33 -10.44 -8.60 -6.82
N ALA A 34 -11.19 -8.37 -7.90
CA ALA A 34 -11.34 -7.04 -8.48
C ALA A 34 -12.21 -6.14 -7.59
N ASN A 35 -11.82 -4.88 -7.45
CA ASN A 35 -12.56 -3.83 -6.73
C ASN A 35 -12.45 -2.44 -7.35
N ASP A 36 -11.80 -2.33 -8.51
CA ASP A 36 -11.68 -1.11 -9.30
C ASP A 36 -11.83 -1.47 -10.78
N GLY A 37 -13.09 -1.55 -11.24
CA GLY A 37 -13.41 -2.13 -12.55
C GLY A 37 -12.91 -3.57 -12.66
N LYS A 38 -12.06 -3.85 -13.65
CA LYS A 38 -11.42 -5.16 -13.84
C LYS A 38 -10.11 -5.33 -13.08
N ASN A 39 -9.67 -4.33 -12.31
CA ASN A 39 -8.39 -4.31 -11.63
C ASN A 39 -8.56 -4.58 -10.12
N THR A 40 -7.48 -5.00 -9.48
CA THR A 40 -7.39 -5.04 -8.02
C THR A 40 -6.66 -3.78 -7.56
N LEU A 41 -7.33 -2.95 -6.78
CA LEU A 41 -6.79 -1.73 -6.19
C LEU A 41 -6.53 -1.94 -4.70
N HIS A 42 -5.34 -1.55 -4.23
CA HIS A 42 -4.99 -1.47 -2.81
C HIS A 42 -5.16 -2.79 -2.05
N GLY A 43 -4.81 -3.91 -2.71
CA GLY A 43 -4.88 -5.24 -2.14
C GLY A 43 -6.28 -5.86 -2.13
N GLY A 44 -7.26 -5.22 -2.77
CA GLY A 44 -8.61 -5.77 -2.94
C GLY A 44 -9.65 -5.19 -1.98
N PRO A 45 -10.91 -5.68 -2.04
CA PRO A 45 -12.02 -5.10 -1.28
C PRO A 45 -11.84 -5.14 0.24
N LYS A 46 -11.03 -6.08 0.76
CA LYS A 46 -10.61 -6.19 2.17
C LYS A 46 -9.08 -6.17 2.31
N GLY A 47 -8.41 -5.25 1.61
CA GLY A 47 -6.97 -5.00 1.78
C GLY A 47 -6.58 -4.50 3.18
N PHE A 48 -5.30 -4.25 3.38
CA PHE A 48 -4.72 -3.96 4.71
C PHE A 48 -5.24 -2.69 5.40
N SER A 49 -5.91 -1.79 4.68
CA SER A 49 -6.60 -0.63 5.25
C SER A 49 -7.91 -0.99 5.96
N LYS A 50 -8.40 -2.22 5.79
CA LYS A 50 -9.72 -2.69 6.26
C LYS A 50 -9.64 -3.88 7.20
N VAL A 51 -8.45 -4.18 7.71
CA VAL A 51 -8.21 -5.29 8.66
C VAL A 51 -7.83 -4.72 10.02
N VAL A 52 -8.11 -5.50 11.07
CA VAL A 52 -7.70 -5.14 12.42
C VAL A 52 -6.27 -5.61 12.65
N TRP A 53 -5.38 -4.66 12.93
CA TRP A 53 -3.98 -4.94 13.23
C TRP A 53 -3.78 -5.27 14.70
N THR A 54 -2.91 -6.23 14.99
CA THR A 54 -2.49 -6.51 16.37
C THR A 54 -1.44 -5.50 16.82
N VAL A 55 -1.61 -4.86 17.98
CA VAL A 55 -0.54 -4.10 18.62
C VAL A 55 0.43 -5.08 19.29
N LYS A 56 1.67 -5.14 18.80
CA LYS A 56 2.74 -5.99 19.37
C LYS A 56 3.56 -5.28 20.44
N LYS A 57 3.71 -3.97 20.30
CA LYS A 57 4.43 -3.14 21.27
C LYS A 57 3.89 -1.73 21.22
N TYR A 58 3.80 -1.10 22.37
CA TYR A 58 3.46 0.31 22.51
C TYR A 58 4.37 0.92 23.57
N SER A 59 4.98 2.05 23.23
CA SER A 59 5.90 2.80 24.09
C SER A 59 5.58 4.28 23.92
N PRO A 60 4.67 4.85 24.72
CA PRO A 60 4.25 6.25 24.59
C PRO A 60 5.30 7.26 25.05
N GLU A 61 6.24 6.82 25.89
CA GLU A 61 7.20 7.69 26.55
C GLU A 61 8.63 7.44 26.05
N GLY A 62 9.54 8.35 26.45
CA GLY A 62 10.96 8.32 26.13
C GLY A 62 11.32 9.15 24.89
N GLN A 63 12.58 9.08 24.48
CA GLN A 63 13.10 9.88 23.36
C GLN A 63 12.54 9.48 21.99
N THR A 64 12.01 8.26 21.86
CA THR A 64 11.44 7.76 20.61
C THR A 64 10.12 7.00 20.83
N PRO A 65 9.03 7.71 21.19
CA PRO A 65 7.72 7.10 21.32
C PRO A 65 7.34 6.32 20.06
N HIS A 66 6.79 5.12 20.21
CA HIS A 66 6.47 4.26 19.08
C HIS A 66 5.36 3.24 19.36
N VAL A 67 4.71 2.81 18.28
CA VAL A 67 3.78 1.68 18.25
C VAL A 67 4.18 0.71 17.14
N VAL A 68 4.12 -0.58 17.45
CA VAL A 68 4.40 -1.68 16.52
C VAL A 68 3.11 -2.43 16.26
N PHE A 69 2.64 -2.37 15.03
CA PHE A 69 1.50 -3.14 14.54
C PHE A 69 1.98 -4.40 13.81
N ALA A 70 1.20 -5.47 13.90
CA ALA A 70 1.43 -6.71 13.17
C ALA A 70 0.14 -7.22 12.53
N TYR A 71 0.28 -7.79 11.34
CA TYR A 71 -0.79 -8.49 10.64
C TYR A 71 -0.26 -9.79 10.03
N HIS A 72 -1.11 -10.82 10.03
CA HIS A 72 -0.86 -12.08 9.38
C HIS A 72 -1.89 -12.25 8.25
N SER A 73 -1.43 -12.06 7.02
CA SER A 73 -2.24 -12.24 5.81
C SER A 73 -2.06 -13.69 5.37
N PHE A 74 -3.12 -14.49 5.44
CA PHE A 74 -3.05 -15.93 5.18
C PHE A 74 -2.96 -16.25 3.68
N ASP A 75 -2.50 -17.45 3.34
CA ASP A 75 -2.46 -17.97 1.96
C ASP A 75 -3.86 -17.91 1.30
N GLY A 76 -3.96 -17.24 0.16
CA GLY A 76 -5.21 -17.02 -0.57
C GLY A 76 -6.00 -15.77 -0.14
N GLU A 77 -5.52 -15.00 0.84
CA GLU A 77 -6.20 -13.76 1.24
C GLU A 77 -6.27 -12.78 0.06
N GLN A 78 -7.49 -12.38 -0.32
CA GLN A 78 -7.78 -11.56 -1.51
C GLN A 78 -7.26 -12.16 -2.84
N GLY A 79 -6.93 -13.46 -2.85
CA GLY A 79 -6.36 -14.19 -3.99
C GLY A 79 -4.83 -14.24 -4.02
N PHE A 80 -4.13 -13.57 -3.09
CA PHE A 80 -2.67 -13.59 -3.05
C PHE A 80 -2.14 -14.91 -2.46
N PRO A 81 -1.13 -15.56 -3.06
CA PRO A 81 -0.55 -16.78 -2.53
C PRO A 81 0.33 -16.50 -1.31
N GLY A 82 0.47 -17.50 -0.45
CA GLY A 82 1.39 -17.53 0.66
C GLY A 82 0.95 -16.73 1.87
N ASP A 83 1.34 -17.25 3.02
CA ASP A 83 1.27 -16.54 4.29
C ASP A 83 2.30 -15.40 4.31
N LEU A 84 1.84 -14.22 4.71
CA LEU A 84 2.66 -13.03 4.83
C LEU A 84 2.54 -12.44 6.23
N ARG A 85 3.67 -12.35 6.92
CA ARG A 85 3.78 -11.58 8.17
C ARG A 85 4.17 -10.16 7.84
N VAL A 86 3.37 -9.20 8.30
CA VAL A 86 3.61 -7.77 8.10
C VAL A 86 3.77 -7.08 9.45
N ILE A 87 4.77 -6.21 9.55
CA ILE A 87 5.04 -5.36 10.70
C ILE A 87 5.09 -3.92 10.23
N VAL A 88 4.36 -3.03 10.90
CA VAL A 88 4.43 -1.59 10.69
C VAL A 88 4.77 -0.90 12.00
N VAL A 89 5.82 -0.08 11.97
CA VAL A 89 6.27 0.68 13.14
C VAL A 89 6.07 2.15 12.85
N TYR A 90 5.24 2.82 13.65
CA TYR A 90 5.16 4.27 13.69
C TYR A 90 6.00 4.76 14.86
N LYS A 91 6.89 5.73 14.61
CA LYS A 91 7.82 6.26 15.60
C LYS A 91 7.91 7.78 15.48
N LEU A 92 7.82 8.48 16.61
CA LEU A 92 8.14 9.90 16.71
C LEU A 92 9.63 10.07 17.06
N LEU A 93 10.30 10.99 16.39
CA LEU A 93 11.74 11.24 16.48
C LEU A 93 11.97 12.73 16.77
N GLY A 94 12.30 13.08 18.01
CA GLY A 94 12.37 14.49 18.42
C GLY A 94 11.02 15.21 18.19
N ASP A 95 11.07 16.48 17.84
CA ASP A 95 9.85 17.33 17.89
C ASP A 95 8.97 17.24 16.63
N ASN A 96 9.55 17.07 15.44
CA ASN A 96 8.83 17.24 14.17
C ASN A 96 9.15 16.17 13.12
N LYS A 97 9.52 14.96 13.53
CA LYS A 97 9.80 13.86 12.60
C LYS A 97 9.02 12.62 13.00
N MET A 98 8.31 12.08 12.01
CA MET A 98 7.68 10.77 12.10
C MET A 98 8.41 9.81 11.16
N SER A 99 8.74 8.62 11.65
CA SER A 99 9.23 7.52 10.85
C SER A 99 8.18 6.42 10.80
N ILE A 100 7.92 5.92 9.59
CA ILE A 100 7.08 4.74 9.36
C ILE A 100 7.98 3.68 8.75
N THR A 101 8.21 2.58 9.46
CA THR A 101 8.95 1.43 8.94
C THR A 101 7.97 0.29 8.66
N MET A 102 7.92 -0.15 7.41
CA MET A 102 7.08 -1.27 6.99
C MET A 102 7.96 -2.45 6.58
N LYS A 103 7.69 -3.63 7.15
CA LYS A 103 8.41 -4.86 6.85
C LYS A 103 7.41 -5.97 6.55
N ALA A 104 7.68 -6.74 5.52
CA ALA A 104 6.90 -7.92 5.17
C ALA A 104 7.84 -9.12 4.99
N LYS A 105 7.39 -10.29 5.41
CA LYS A 105 8.10 -11.55 5.24
C LYS A 105 7.13 -12.63 4.79
N SER A 106 7.37 -13.18 3.60
CA SER A 106 6.69 -14.41 3.16
C SER A 106 7.16 -15.58 4.02
N LEU A 107 6.23 -16.44 4.41
CA LEU A 107 6.53 -17.54 5.33
C LEU A 107 6.62 -18.89 4.63
N ASN A 108 5.86 -19.11 3.55
CA ASN A 108 5.77 -20.42 2.89
C ASN A 108 5.77 -20.39 1.36
N LYS A 109 5.30 -19.31 0.72
CA LYS A 109 5.30 -19.15 -0.74
C LYS A 109 5.75 -17.75 -1.14
N ALA A 110 6.34 -17.63 -2.33
CA ALA A 110 6.59 -16.33 -2.93
C ALA A 110 5.26 -15.60 -3.18
N THR A 111 5.25 -14.28 -2.96
CA THR A 111 4.08 -13.41 -3.16
C THR A 111 4.55 -12.00 -3.51
N PRO A 112 3.82 -11.26 -4.36
CA PRO A 112 4.07 -9.83 -4.53
C PRO A 112 3.73 -9.10 -3.22
N VAL A 113 4.54 -8.08 -2.91
CA VAL A 113 4.30 -7.16 -1.79
C VAL A 113 4.75 -5.76 -2.19
N ASN A 114 3.88 -4.77 -1.99
CA ASN A 114 4.18 -3.35 -2.14
C ASN A 114 3.34 -2.59 -1.11
N LEU A 115 3.95 -2.15 -0.02
CA LEU A 115 3.23 -1.50 1.09
C LEU A 115 3.33 0.01 0.96
N ILE A 116 2.22 0.71 1.23
CA ILE A 116 2.18 2.18 1.23
C ILE A 116 1.53 2.69 2.52
N ASN A 117 1.97 3.84 3.01
CA ASN A 117 1.17 4.67 3.90
C ASN A 117 0.42 5.68 3.03
N HIS A 118 -0.88 5.81 3.27
CA HIS A 118 -1.77 6.61 2.43
C HIS A 118 -2.15 7.93 3.12
N ALA A 119 -1.18 8.60 3.74
CA ALA A 119 -1.37 9.92 4.35
C ALA A 119 -1.72 10.99 3.31
N TYR A 120 -2.61 11.88 3.72
CA TYR A 120 -2.97 13.09 2.99
C TYR A 120 -2.50 14.29 3.80
N TRP A 121 -1.97 15.28 3.11
CA TRP A 121 -1.49 16.53 3.70
C TRP A 121 -2.38 17.67 3.24
N ASN A 122 -2.73 18.52 4.19
CA ASN A 122 -3.33 19.82 3.98
C ASN A 122 -2.68 20.73 5.03
N LEU A 123 -1.79 21.62 4.59
CA LEU A 123 -0.98 22.48 5.44
C LEU A 123 -1.81 23.63 6.03
N GLY A 124 -2.91 24.01 5.38
CA GLY A 124 -3.89 24.95 5.93
C GLY A 124 -4.69 24.37 7.10
N GLY A 125 -4.69 23.05 7.26
CA GLY A 125 -5.40 22.34 8.33
C GLY A 125 -6.82 21.93 7.94
N HIS A 126 -7.54 21.40 8.92
CA HIS A 126 -8.95 21.01 8.73
C HIS A 126 -9.79 22.23 8.34
N ASP A 127 -10.71 22.04 7.39
CA ASP A 127 -11.63 23.08 6.87
C ASP A 127 -10.97 24.29 6.19
N SER A 128 -9.68 24.20 5.84
CA SER A 128 -8.97 25.28 5.13
C SER A 128 -9.36 25.45 3.65
N GLY A 129 -10.08 24.47 3.09
CA GLY A 129 -10.44 24.42 1.67
C GLY A 129 -9.55 23.45 0.87
N ASP A 130 -9.29 23.80 -0.38
CA ASP A 130 -8.42 23.03 -1.26
C ASP A 130 -6.93 23.29 -0.99
N ILE A 131 -6.06 22.50 -1.65
CA ILE A 131 -4.60 22.59 -1.52
C ILE A 131 -3.96 23.31 -2.73
N LEU A 132 -4.73 23.97 -3.59
CA LEU A 132 -4.24 24.45 -4.89
C LEU A 132 -3.19 25.57 -4.79
N SER A 133 -3.13 26.24 -3.62
CA SER A 133 -2.10 27.23 -3.32
C SER A 133 -0.85 26.66 -2.65
N GLU A 134 -0.81 25.37 -2.32
CA GLU A 134 0.37 24.74 -1.73
C GLU A 134 1.45 24.48 -2.79
N GLU A 135 2.71 24.74 -2.46
CA GLU A 135 3.85 24.51 -3.34
C GLU A 135 4.56 23.19 -3.02
N ILE A 136 4.91 22.42 -4.05
CA ILE A 136 5.60 21.13 -3.92
C ILE A 136 6.86 21.09 -4.77
N GLN A 137 7.94 20.54 -4.21
CA GLN A 137 9.15 20.18 -4.92
C GLN A 137 9.33 18.66 -4.92
N ILE A 138 9.47 18.06 -6.10
CA ILE A 138 9.69 16.62 -6.28
C ILE A 138 11.06 16.42 -6.94
N PHE A 139 11.97 15.73 -6.25
CA PHE A 139 13.28 15.36 -6.80
C PHE A 139 13.18 14.08 -7.65
N GLY A 140 12.44 14.15 -8.76
CA GLY A 140 12.25 13.05 -9.70
C GLY A 140 12.34 13.52 -11.14
N SER A 141 13.11 12.83 -11.97
CA SER A 141 13.29 13.18 -13.39
C SER A 141 12.27 12.51 -14.33
N HIS A 142 11.48 11.55 -13.82
CA HIS A 142 10.53 10.76 -14.60
C HIS A 142 9.26 10.49 -13.79
N TYR A 143 8.16 10.26 -14.49
CA TYR A 143 6.90 9.75 -13.93
C TYR A 143 6.44 8.54 -14.74
N THR A 144 5.44 7.81 -14.25
CA THR A 144 4.85 6.65 -14.95
C THR A 144 3.53 7.07 -15.61
N PRO A 145 3.47 7.24 -16.95
CA PRO A 145 2.23 7.54 -17.64
C PRO A 145 1.25 6.36 -17.56
N VAL A 146 -0.03 6.66 -17.44
CA VAL A 146 -1.09 5.67 -17.31
C VAL A 146 -2.18 5.85 -18.38
N ASP A 147 -2.93 4.79 -18.66
CA ASP A 147 -4.14 4.86 -19.48
C ASP A 147 -5.35 5.40 -18.69
N ALA A 148 -6.52 5.43 -19.34
CA ALA A 148 -7.78 5.82 -18.72
C ALA A 148 -8.23 4.90 -17.56
N GLN A 149 -7.59 3.73 -17.40
CA GLN A 149 -7.83 2.81 -16.28
C GLN A 149 -6.77 2.94 -15.19
N LEU A 150 -5.91 3.96 -15.30
CA LEU A 150 -4.80 4.23 -14.41
C LEU A 150 -3.79 3.08 -14.35
N ILE A 151 -3.66 2.32 -15.46
CA ILE A 151 -2.66 1.26 -15.63
C ILE A 151 -1.47 1.79 -16.43
N PRO A 152 -0.21 1.50 -16.04
CA PRO A 152 0.96 1.92 -16.78
C PRO A 152 0.94 1.48 -18.24
N ASN A 153 1.17 2.43 -19.16
CA ASN A 153 1.29 2.17 -20.59
C ASN A 153 2.67 1.57 -20.91
N ARG A 154 2.86 0.25 -20.81
CA ARG A 154 4.05 -0.39 -21.38
C ARG A 154 3.84 -0.72 -22.85
N LYS A 155 4.44 0.07 -23.74
CA LYS A 155 5.17 -0.51 -24.89
C LYS A 155 6.54 -0.95 -24.35
N SER A 156 6.67 -2.19 -23.88
CA SER A 156 8.00 -2.79 -23.71
C SER A 156 8.46 -3.27 -25.09
N SER A 157 9.73 -3.02 -25.44
CA SER A 157 10.36 -3.58 -26.64
C SER A 157 10.45 -5.10 -26.63
N ASP A 158 10.17 -5.75 -25.50
CA ASP A 158 10.44 -7.17 -25.26
C ASP A 158 9.16 -7.99 -24.98
N GLY A 159 7.97 -7.49 -25.33
CA GLY A 159 6.75 -8.31 -25.39
C GLY A 159 6.14 -8.79 -24.07
N GLU A 160 6.81 -8.62 -22.92
CA GLU A 160 6.24 -9.01 -21.63
C GLU A 160 5.43 -7.88 -20.98
N ARG A 161 4.12 -8.13 -20.87
CA ARG A 161 3.17 -7.32 -20.07
C ARG A 161 3.21 -7.78 -18.61
N ASN A 162 4.19 -7.33 -17.85
CA ASN A 162 4.20 -7.52 -16.41
C ASN A 162 4.39 -6.17 -15.71
N ALA A 163 3.32 -5.37 -15.65
CA ALA A 163 3.15 -4.47 -14.52
C ALA A 163 2.45 -5.30 -13.45
N LEU A 164 3.15 -5.57 -12.34
CA LEU A 164 2.50 -6.02 -11.11
C LEU A 164 1.54 -4.93 -10.64
#